data_AF-F8MPS3-F1
#
_entry.id   AF-F8MPS3-F1
#
_cell.length_a   1.000
_cell.length_b   1.000
_cell.length_c   1.000
_cell.angle_alpha   90.00
_cell.angle_beta   90.00
_cell.angle_gamma   90.00
#
_symmetry.space_group_name_H-M   'P 1'
#
loop_
_entity.id
_entity.type
_entity.pdbx_description
1 polymer ?
#
loop_
_entity_poly.entity_id
_entity_poly.type
_entity_poly.pdbx_seq_one_letter_code
_entity_poly.pdbx_strand_id
1 'polypeptide(L)'
;MSSNSNQHFLVTDFLNLRSSGGSARSGSGESFAAKLAKMHTIPAPIPEGYDKPMFGFPVPTYCGATEQDNTWKEDWAEFYAENRLRHVLKEGEKINGKSKELSDAVDKVASKVVPRLLGEQTIGKVTPVLIHGDLWSGNQGRG
;
A
#
# COMPACT_ATOMS: atom_id res chain seq x y z
N MET A 1 7.60 36.53 -14.62
CA MET A 1 7.84 35.26 -13.90
C MET A 1 7.87 34.17 -14.94
N SER A 2 9.05 33.61 -15.22
CA SER A 2 9.21 32.57 -16.23
C SER A 2 8.59 31.28 -15.71
N SER A 3 7.55 30.79 -16.39
CA SER A 3 6.98 29.46 -16.15
C SER A 3 8.07 28.42 -16.41
N ASN A 4 8.45 27.66 -15.37
CA ASN A 4 9.33 26.51 -15.53
C ASN A 4 8.43 25.30 -15.83
N SER A 5 8.45 24.81 -17.06
CA SER A 5 7.53 23.79 -17.59
C SER A 5 7.67 22.40 -16.95
N ASN A 6 8.64 22.21 -16.05
CA ASN A 6 8.96 20.93 -15.41
C ASN A 6 8.59 20.89 -13.92
N GLN A 7 7.61 21.71 -13.49
CA GLN A 7 7.10 21.72 -12.13
C GLN A 7 5.71 21.10 -12.08
N HIS A 8 5.53 20.20 -11.10
CA HIS A 8 4.26 19.52 -10.85
C HIS A 8 3.83 19.81 -9.41
N PHE A 9 2.52 19.98 -9.20
CA PHE A 9 1.94 20.22 -7.89
C PHE A 9 0.59 19.51 -7.77
N LEU A 10 0.19 19.18 -6.54
CA LEU A 10 -1.11 18.64 -6.21
C LEU A 10 -1.84 19.65 -5.31
N VAL A 11 -3.06 20.03 -5.68
CA VAL A 11 -3.93 20.88 -4.86
C VAL A 11 -5.02 20.00 -4.26
N THR A 12 -5.21 20.08 -2.94
CA THR A 12 -6.21 19.32 -2.20
C THR A 12 -6.91 20.20 -1.18
N ASP A 13 -7.97 19.69 -0.56
CA ASP A 13 -8.66 20.38 0.52
C ASP A 13 -7.73 20.65 1.70
N PHE A 14 -7.82 21.87 2.25
CA PHE A 14 -7.14 22.21 3.49
C PHE A 14 -7.92 21.64 4.67
N LEU A 15 -7.32 20.69 5.39
CA LEU A 15 -7.90 20.08 6.59
C LEU A 15 -7.32 20.73 7.85
N ASN A 16 -8.17 21.37 8.66
CA ASN A 16 -7.78 21.90 9.97
C ASN A 16 -7.74 20.78 11.02
N LEU A 17 -6.64 20.02 11.01
CA LEU A 17 -6.45 18.89 11.90
C LEU A 17 -6.03 19.37 13.30
N ARG A 18 -6.80 18.99 14.32
CA ARG A 18 -6.40 19.24 15.72
C ARG A 18 -5.54 18.09 16.22
N SER A 19 -4.52 18.42 17.01
CA SER A 19 -3.80 17.41 17.78
C SER A 19 -4.79 16.67 18.69
N SER A 20 -4.56 15.36 18.86
CA SER A 20 -5.48 14.39 19.49
C SER A 20 -5.86 14.66 20.96
N GLY A 21 -5.55 15.84 21.51
CA GLY A 21 -5.75 16.23 22.91
C GLY A 21 -6.92 17.20 23.19
N GLY A 22 -7.71 17.63 22.20
CA GLY A 22 -8.78 18.61 22.39
C GLY A 22 -10.20 18.03 22.39
N SER A 23 -10.94 18.22 23.49
CA SER A 23 -12.33 17.78 23.73
C SER A 23 -13.41 18.52 22.90
N ALA A 24 -13.35 18.47 21.58
CA ALA A 24 -14.46 18.91 20.74
C ALA A 24 -14.95 17.75 19.86
N ARG A 25 -16.16 17.24 20.17
CA ARG A 25 -16.91 16.31 19.31
C ARG A 25 -17.39 17.05 18.05
N SER A 26 -16.51 17.23 17.08
CA SER A 26 -16.89 17.56 15.71
C SER A 26 -16.59 16.34 14.84
N GLY A 27 -17.56 15.90 14.04
CA GLY A 27 -17.44 14.72 13.17
C GLY A 27 -18.58 13.70 13.34
N SER A 28 -18.60 12.67 12.49
CA SER A 28 -19.68 11.66 12.42
C SER A 28 -19.90 10.80 13.67
N GLY A 29 -19.11 10.99 14.74
CA GLY A 29 -19.13 10.17 15.95
C GLY A 29 -18.47 8.79 15.80
N GLU A 30 -18.26 8.32 14.57
CA GLU A 30 -17.54 7.09 14.27
C GLU A 30 -16.04 7.24 14.55
N SER A 31 -15.45 6.23 15.18
CA SER A 31 -14.02 6.17 15.42
C SER A 31 -13.25 6.01 14.10
N PHE A 32 -11.98 6.43 14.10
CA PHE A 32 -11.09 6.20 12.97
C PHE A 32 -11.01 4.71 12.60
N ALA A 33 -10.91 3.82 13.60
CA ALA A 33 -10.89 2.38 13.39
C ALA A 33 -12.17 1.86 12.69
N ALA A 34 -13.35 2.38 13.04
CA ALA A 34 -14.60 2.00 12.39
C ALA A 34 -14.63 2.44 10.91
N LYS A 35 -14.16 3.65 10.61
CA LYS A 35 -14.07 4.16 9.23
C LYS A 35 -13.06 3.35 8.40
N LEU A 36 -11.92 3.01 8.99
CA LEU A 36 -10.89 2.19 8.33
C LEU A 36 -11.42 0.77 8.07
N ALA A 37 -12.08 0.15 9.04
CA ALA A 37 -12.73 -1.15 8.85
C ALA A 37 -13.75 -1.09 7.72
N LYS A 38 -14.60 -0.05 7.68
CA LYS A 38 -15.55 0.16 6.58
C LYS A 38 -14.87 0.27 5.22
N MET A 39 -13.76 1.00 5.11
CA MET A 39 -12.96 1.06 3.88
C MET A 39 -12.47 -0.34 3.47
N HIS A 40 -11.96 -1.13 4.41
CA HIS A 40 -11.50 -2.50 4.16
C HIS A 40 -12.63 -3.49 3.86
N THR A 41 -13.90 -3.13 4.08
CA THR A 41 -15.05 -3.98 3.68
C THR A 41 -15.50 -3.76 2.24
N ILE A 42 -14.93 -2.78 1.52
CA ILE A 42 -15.26 -2.51 0.13
C ILE A 42 -14.38 -3.42 -0.75
N PRO A 43 -14.95 -4.42 -1.44
CA PRO A 43 -14.18 -5.29 -2.31
C PRO A 43 -13.59 -4.49 -3.47
N ALA A 44 -12.38 -4.86 -3.90
CA ALA A 44 -11.79 -4.25 -5.08
C ALA A 44 -12.64 -4.56 -6.33
N PRO A 45 -12.90 -3.57 -7.21
CA PRO A 45 -13.56 -3.84 -8.47
C PRO A 45 -12.71 -4.78 -9.33
N ILE A 46 -13.36 -5.55 -10.20
CA ILE A 46 -12.67 -6.38 -11.19
C ILE A 46 -11.97 -5.46 -12.19
N PRO A 47 -10.64 -5.53 -12.36
CA PRO A 47 -9.94 -4.70 -13.32
C PRO A 47 -10.27 -5.09 -14.77
N GLU A 48 -10.13 -4.14 -15.69
CA GLU A 48 -10.35 -4.36 -17.12
C GLU A 48 -9.45 -5.50 -17.64
N GLY A 49 -10.05 -6.43 -18.39
CA GLY A 49 -9.35 -7.61 -18.93
C GLY A 49 -9.28 -8.81 -17.98
N TYR A 50 -9.88 -8.73 -16.78
CA TYR A 50 -9.96 -9.83 -15.83
C TYR A 50 -11.42 -10.22 -15.55
N ASP A 51 -11.62 -11.43 -15.02
CA ASP A 51 -12.93 -12.01 -14.70
C ASP A 51 -13.20 -12.09 -13.19
N LYS A 52 -12.25 -11.64 -12.37
CA LYS A 52 -12.29 -11.70 -10.90
C LYS A 52 -11.46 -10.57 -10.26
N PRO A 53 -11.69 -10.26 -8.96
CA PRO A 53 -10.88 -9.28 -8.24
C PRO A 53 -9.40 -9.71 -8.19
N MET A 54 -8.50 -8.74 -8.36
CA MET A 54 -7.06 -8.95 -8.40
C MET A 54 -6.35 -8.07 -7.37
N PHE A 55 -5.21 -8.52 -6.85
CA PHE A 55 -4.30 -7.68 -6.07
C PHE A 55 -3.50 -6.79 -7.01
N GLY A 56 -3.43 -5.49 -6.70
CA GLY A 56 -2.75 -4.51 -7.55
C GLY A 56 -3.49 -3.19 -7.58
N PHE A 57 -3.13 -2.35 -8.55
CA PHE A 57 -3.76 -1.06 -8.79
C PHE A 57 -3.57 -0.65 -10.26
N PRO A 58 -4.48 0.12 -10.87
CA PRO A 58 -4.39 0.47 -12.29
C PRO A 58 -3.17 1.32 -12.67
N VAL A 59 -2.56 1.99 -11.69
CA VAL A 59 -1.40 2.85 -11.87
C VAL A 59 -0.33 2.57 -10.82
N PRO A 60 0.95 2.87 -11.11
CA PRO A 60 1.99 2.90 -10.08
C PRO A 60 1.59 3.89 -8.97
N THR A 61 1.78 3.47 -7.73
CA THR A 61 1.71 4.35 -6.56
C THR A 61 3.11 4.52 -5.97
N TYR A 62 3.25 5.37 -4.96
CA TYR A 62 4.54 5.61 -4.33
C TYR A 62 4.41 5.50 -2.81
N CYS A 63 5.41 4.88 -2.19
CA CYS A 63 5.61 4.89 -0.74
C CYS A 63 6.86 5.73 -0.47
N GLY A 64 6.67 7.00 -0.10
CA GLY A 64 7.75 7.98 -0.17
C GLY A 64 8.23 8.20 -1.60
N ALA A 65 9.54 8.12 -1.84
CA ALA A 65 10.12 8.23 -3.18
C ALA A 65 10.17 6.91 -3.96
N THR A 66 9.79 5.79 -3.33
CA THR A 66 9.87 4.47 -3.94
C THR A 66 8.59 4.16 -4.70
N GLU A 67 8.70 4.00 -6.02
CA GLU A 67 7.61 3.50 -6.85
C GLU A 67 7.21 2.10 -6.39
N GLN A 68 5.91 1.82 -6.32
CA GLN A 68 5.37 0.51 -5.98
C GLN A 68 4.88 -0.17 -7.26
N ASP A 69 5.41 -1.37 -7.53
CA ASP A 69 4.86 -2.23 -8.56
C ASP A 69 3.45 -2.68 -8.15
N ASN A 70 2.46 -2.29 -8.95
CA ASN A 70 1.05 -2.60 -8.72
C ASN A 70 0.48 -3.51 -9.82
N THR A 71 1.35 -4.16 -10.61
CA THR A 71 0.95 -5.13 -11.63
C THR A 71 0.07 -6.20 -11.02
N TRP A 72 -1.04 -6.49 -11.69
CA TRP A 72 -2.08 -7.38 -11.20
C TRP A 72 -1.58 -8.80 -10.93
N LYS A 73 -1.96 -9.36 -9.78
CA LYS A 73 -1.79 -10.78 -9.45
C LYS A 73 -3.03 -11.32 -8.74
N GLU A 74 -3.32 -12.59 -9.01
CA GLU A 74 -4.48 -13.27 -8.40
C GLU A 74 -4.18 -13.72 -6.97
N ASP A 75 -2.97 -14.26 -6.74
CA ASP A 75 -2.58 -14.80 -5.44
C ASP A 75 -1.95 -13.72 -4.54
N TRP A 76 -2.41 -13.65 -3.29
CA TRP A 76 -1.92 -12.68 -2.32
C TRP A 76 -0.46 -12.91 -1.95
N ALA A 77 -0.08 -14.17 -1.71
CA ALA A 77 1.27 -14.50 -1.28
C ALA A 77 2.29 -14.18 -2.39
N GLU A 78 1.94 -14.47 -3.64
CA GLU A 78 2.72 -14.11 -4.81
C GLU A 78 2.85 -12.59 -4.96
N PHE A 79 1.74 -11.85 -4.85
CA PHE A 79 1.76 -10.38 -4.89
C PHE A 79 2.64 -9.78 -3.80
N TYR A 80 2.54 -10.27 -2.57
CA TYR A 80 3.36 -9.77 -1.49
C TYR A 80 4.86 -10.13 -1.68
N ALA A 81 5.16 -11.34 -2.13
CA ALA A 81 6.53 -11.78 -2.37
C ALA A 81 7.21 -10.96 -3.50
N GLU A 82 6.57 -10.87 -4.67
CA GLU A 82 7.15 -10.24 -5.85
C GLU A 82 7.02 -8.71 -5.80
N ASN A 83 5.80 -8.20 -5.72
CA ASN A 83 5.48 -6.78 -5.90
C ASN A 83 5.71 -5.94 -4.65
N ARG A 84 5.99 -6.55 -3.49
CA ARG A 84 6.35 -5.82 -2.26
C ARG A 84 7.77 -6.13 -1.83
N LEU A 85 8.10 -7.37 -1.48
CA LEU A 85 9.42 -7.68 -0.92
C LEU A 85 10.54 -7.56 -1.95
N ARG A 86 10.46 -8.32 -3.05
CA ARG A 86 11.51 -8.30 -4.08
C ARG A 86 11.56 -6.98 -4.85
N HIS A 87 10.42 -6.35 -5.09
CA HIS A 87 10.38 -5.03 -5.71
C HIS A 87 11.09 -3.96 -4.87
N VAL A 88 10.80 -3.88 -3.56
CA VAL A 88 11.47 -2.90 -2.68
C VAL A 88 12.97 -3.16 -2.59
N LEU A 89 13.39 -4.42 -2.54
CA LEU A 89 14.82 -4.77 -2.64
C LEU A 89 15.42 -4.21 -3.93
N LYS A 90 14.80 -4.47 -5.08
CA LYS A 90 15.28 -4.02 -6.39
C LYS A 90 15.41 -2.50 -6.46
N GLU A 91 14.41 -1.75 -5.97
CA GLU A 91 14.49 -0.29 -5.92
C GLU A 91 15.60 0.20 -4.96
N GLY A 92 15.75 -0.46 -3.82
CA GLY A 92 16.83 -0.18 -2.87
C GLY A 92 18.22 -0.42 -3.48
N GLU A 93 18.41 -1.51 -4.21
CA GLU A 93 19.67 -1.86 -4.87
C GLU A 93 20.02 -0.92 -6.03
N LYS A 94 19.02 -0.41 -6.76
CA LYS A 94 19.25 0.62 -7.79
C LYS A 94 19.88 1.89 -7.22
N ILE A 95 19.48 2.27 -6.00
CA ILE A 95 19.92 3.51 -5.35
C ILE A 95 21.25 3.30 -4.61
N ASN A 96 21.38 2.16 -3.90
CA ASN A 96 22.47 1.96 -2.93
C ASN A 96 23.52 0.94 -3.38
N GLY A 97 23.31 0.27 -4.52
CA GLY A 97 24.11 -0.87 -4.94
C GLY A 97 23.62 -2.20 -4.35
N LYS A 98 24.13 -3.30 -4.88
CA LYS A 98 23.70 -4.65 -4.52
C LYS A 98 24.31 -5.12 -3.20
N SER A 99 23.53 -5.83 -2.41
CA SER A 99 24.00 -6.56 -1.23
C SER A 99 23.58 -8.01 -1.32
N LYS A 100 24.56 -8.91 -1.47
CA LYS A 100 24.28 -10.35 -1.61
C LYS A 100 23.58 -10.90 -0.37
N GLU A 101 24.04 -10.52 0.82
CA GLU A 101 23.45 -10.97 2.08
C GLU A 101 21.98 -10.55 2.20
N LEU A 102 21.67 -9.29 1.88
CA LEU A 102 20.30 -8.79 1.91
C LEU A 102 19.43 -9.46 0.84
N SER A 103 19.95 -9.60 -0.38
CA SER A 103 19.28 -10.30 -1.48
C SER A 103 18.93 -11.74 -1.11
N ASP A 104 19.90 -12.51 -0.62
CA ASP A 104 19.69 -13.90 -0.20
C ASP A 104 18.65 -14.00 0.93
N ALA A 105 18.66 -13.06 1.88
CA ALA A 105 17.71 -13.01 2.98
C ALA A 105 16.29 -12.72 2.50
N VAL A 106 16.10 -11.70 1.66
CA VAL A 106 14.80 -11.34 1.07
C VAL A 106 14.27 -12.49 0.22
N ASP A 107 15.11 -13.11 -0.62
CA ASP A 107 14.70 -14.23 -1.45
C ASP A 107 14.31 -15.46 -0.61
N LYS A 108 14.99 -15.71 0.50
CA LYS A 108 14.61 -16.78 1.42
C LYS A 108 13.25 -16.50 2.07
N VAL A 109 12.98 -15.26 2.47
CA VAL A 109 11.69 -14.87 3.05
C VAL A 109 10.58 -14.99 2.00
N ALA A 110 10.77 -14.38 0.84
CA ALA A 110 9.79 -14.39 -0.25
C ALA A 110 9.50 -15.81 -0.77
N SER A 111 10.53 -16.67 -0.89
CA SER A 111 10.37 -18.02 -1.45
C SER A 111 9.91 -19.07 -0.45
N LYS A 112 10.18 -18.90 0.86
CA LYS A 112 9.90 -19.93 1.87
C LYS A 112 8.94 -19.48 2.96
N VAL A 113 9.06 -18.25 3.44
CA VAL A 113 8.27 -17.78 4.59
C VAL A 113 6.90 -17.29 4.12
N VAL A 114 6.87 -16.49 3.06
CA VAL A 114 5.63 -15.94 2.50
C VAL A 114 4.62 -17.04 2.13
N PRO A 115 4.93 -18.05 1.29
CA PRO A 115 3.94 -19.08 0.96
C PRO A 115 3.50 -19.91 2.18
N ARG A 116 4.34 -20.04 3.21
CA ARG A 116 3.98 -20.78 4.44
C ARG A 116 3.06 -19.98 5.37
N LEU A 117 3.22 -18.67 5.45
CA LEU A 117 2.46 -17.83 6.39
C LEU A 117 1.29 -17.10 5.74
N LEU A 118 1.40 -16.78 4.45
CA LEU A 118 0.43 -15.99 3.69
C LEU A 118 -0.26 -16.79 2.57
N GLY A 119 0.17 -18.03 2.33
CA GLY A 119 -0.45 -18.89 1.34
C GLY A 119 -1.88 -19.26 1.72
N GLU A 120 -2.72 -19.47 0.71
CA GLU A 120 -4.15 -19.79 0.88
C GLU A 120 -4.37 -21.01 1.80
N GLN A 121 -3.49 -22.00 1.75
CA GLN A 121 -3.57 -23.19 2.62
C GLN A 121 -3.40 -22.87 4.11
N THR A 122 -2.78 -21.74 4.45
CA THR A 122 -2.52 -21.34 5.84
C THR A 122 -3.55 -20.36 6.37
N ILE A 123 -3.89 -19.33 5.59
CA ILE A 123 -4.76 -18.23 6.04
C ILE A 123 -6.13 -18.19 5.34
N GLY A 124 -6.40 -19.15 4.46
CA GLY A 124 -7.56 -19.13 3.59
C GLY A 124 -7.46 -18.10 2.47
N LYS A 125 -8.53 -17.99 1.69
CA LYS A 125 -8.61 -17.06 0.56
C LYS A 125 -8.66 -15.62 1.06
N VAL A 126 -7.64 -14.83 0.70
CA VAL A 126 -7.62 -13.39 0.96
C VAL A 126 -8.41 -12.66 -0.13
N THR A 127 -9.28 -11.73 0.26
CA THR A 127 -10.03 -10.90 -0.69
C THR A 127 -9.27 -9.59 -0.94
N PRO A 128 -9.00 -9.21 -2.20
CA PRO A 128 -8.46 -7.89 -2.51
C PRO A 128 -9.45 -6.78 -2.10
N VAL A 129 -8.97 -5.83 -1.31
CA VAL A 129 -9.75 -4.67 -0.82
C VAL A 129 -8.92 -3.40 -0.93
N LEU A 130 -9.59 -2.25 -0.92
CA LEU A 130 -8.90 -0.97 -0.91
C LEU A 130 -8.15 -0.76 0.40
N ILE A 131 -6.85 -0.45 0.31
CA ILE A 131 -6.00 -0.08 1.45
C ILE A 131 -5.44 1.32 1.26
N HIS A 132 -5.14 2.02 2.37
CA HIS A 132 -4.46 3.32 2.30
C HIS A 132 -3.01 3.20 1.79
N GLY A 133 -2.31 2.11 2.13
CA GLY A 133 -0.96 1.83 1.64
C GLY A 133 0.21 2.45 2.43
N ASP A 134 -0.03 3.48 3.26
CA ASP A 134 0.98 4.12 4.12
C ASP A 134 0.32 4.70 5.40
N LEU A 135 -0.36 3.85 6.15
CA LEU A 135 -1.09 4.30 7.33
C LEU A 135 -0.24 4.15 8.60
N TRP A 136 0.24 5.27 9.12
CA TRP A 136 0.97 5.38 10.38
C TRP A 136 0.56 6.65 11.13
N SER A 137 1.13 6.92 12.30
CA SER A 137 0.72 8.04 13.17
C SER A 137 0.82 9.42 12.50
N GLY A 138 1.73 9.60 11.53
CA GLY A 138 1.86 10.82 10.74
C GLY A 138 0.78 11.01 9.66
N ASN A 139 0.12 9.93 9.23
CA ASN A 139 -0.89 9.91 8.16
C ASN A 139 -2.31 9.66 8.69
N GLN A 140 -2.58 10.09 9.92
CA GLN A 140 -3.93 10.07 10.49
C GLN A 140 -4.20 11.37 11.26
N GLY A 141 -5.46 11.80 11.28
CA GLY A 141 -5.86 13.02 11.95
C GLY A 141 -7.33 13.01 12.35
N ARG A 142 -7.71 14.01 13.16
CA ARG A 142 -9.10 14.34 13.47
C ARG A 142 -9.37 15.74 12.95
N GLY A 143 -10.30 15.84 12.00
CA GLY A 143 -10.91 17.08 11.53
C GLY A 143 -12.19 17.40 12.28
#